data_AF-A0A822B318-F1
#
_entry.id   AF-A0A822B318-F1
#
_cell.length_a   1.000
_cell.length_b   1.000
_cell.length_c   1.000
_cell.angle_alpha   90.00
_cell.angle_beta   90.00
_cell.angle_gamma   90.00
#
_symmetry.space_group_name_H-M   'P 1'
#
loop_
_entity.id
_entity.type
_entity.pdbx_description
1 polymer ?
#
loop_
_entity_poly.entity_id
_entity_poly.type
_entity_poly.pdbx_seq_one_letter_code
_entity_poly.pdbx_strand_id
1 'polypeptide(L)'
;MSSQVTNVVGTWKIVDYSQHPECFGCQIEIKHDKEDENMYRIHVCVINGLSCTLQHNSTTNEWQMCTFTTTEMGGSPEEMKKEDVISNLMCSIQKMEVQDEQHLIIQTNNGEQVRLDRLQ
;
A
#
# COMPACT_ATOMS: atom_id res chain seq x y z
N MET A 1 16.06 9.05 21.50
CA MET A 1 14.90 9.33 20.62
C MET A 1 14.62 8.03 19.91
N SER A 2 13.55 7.33 20.29
CA SER A 2 13.26 5.99 19.78
C SER A 2 12.58 6.15 18.44
N SER A 3 13.28 5.82 17.35
CA SER A 3 12.66 5.64 16.05
C SER A 3 11.54 4.61 16.22
N GLN A 4 10.29 5.04 16.09
CA GLN A 4 9.18 4.10 15.93
C GLN A 4 9.47 3.34 14.64
N VAL A 5 9.94 2.10 14.77
CA VAL A 5 10.05 1.20 13.63
C VAL A 5 8.61 0.96 13.18
N THR A 6 8.22 1.59 12.07
CA THR A 6 6.95 1.37 11.41
C THR A 6 6.95 -0.11 10.99
N ASN A 7 6.31 -0.98 11.77
CA ASN A 7 6.25 -2.43 11.51
C ASN A 7 5.28 -2.74 10.35
N VAL A 8 5.38 -1.98 9.26
CA VAL A 8 4.54 -2.08 8.07
C VAL A 8 5.01 -3.18 7.13
N VAL A 9 6.23 -3.70 7.30
CA VAL A 9 6.80 -4.74 6.45
C VAL A 9 6.05 -6.04 6.63
N GLY A 10 5.57 -6.63 5.55
CA GLY A 10 4.82 -7.89 5.58
C GLY A 10 3.78 -7.94 4.46
N THR A 11 2.99 -8.99 4.46
CA THR A 11 1.87 -9.16 3.55
C THR A 11 0.58 -8.82 4.27
N TRP A 12 -0.21 -7.95 3.66
CA TRP A 12 -1.44 -7.40 4.19
C TRP A 12 -2.59 -7.70 3.22
N LYS A 13 -3.80 -7.85 3.73
CA LYS A 13 -5.01 -8.08 2.93
C LYS A 13 -6.02 -6.97 3.19
N ILE A 14 -6.53 -6.33 2.16
CA ILE A 14 -7.61 -5.34 2.31
C ILE A 14 -8.86 -6.02 2.88
N VAL A 15 -9.34 -5.51 4.02
CA VAL A 15 -10.55 -5.99 4.69
C VAL A 15 -11.64 -4.93 4.78
N ASP A 16 -11.29 -3.65 4.66
CA ASP A 16 -12.26 -2.56 4.52
C ASP A 16 -11.69 -1.48 3.60
N TYR A 17 -12.44 -1.19 2.53
CA TYR A 17 -12.25 -0.07 1.64
C TYR A 17 -13.63 0.40 1.16
N SER A 18 -14.34 1.11 2.03
CA SER A 18 -15.77 1.41 1.87
C SER A 18 -16.15 2.07 0.53
N GLN A 19 -15.26 2.90 -0.02
CA GLN A 19 -15.42 3.58 -1.31
C GLN A 19 -15.23 2.63 -2.51
N HIS A 20 -14.49 1.53 -2.30
CA HIS A 20 -14.04 0.60 -3.33
C HIS A 20 -14.13 -0.86 -2.86
N PRO A 21 -15.35 -1.39 -2.63
CA PRO A 21 -15.54 -2.76 -2.14
C PRO A 21 -14.98 -3.84 -3.08
N GLU A 22 -14.79 -3.56 -4.37
CA GLU A 22 -14.15 -4.46 -5.34
C GLU A 22 -12.69 -4.83 -4.98
N CYS A 23 -12.04 -4.00 -4.17
CA CYS A 23 -10.67 -4.21 -3.71
C CYS A 23 -10.58 -5.13 -2.48
N PHE A 24 -11.71 -5.55 -1.90
CA PHE A 24 -11.72 -6.49 -0.79
C PHE A 24 -10.93 -7.77 -1.15
N GLY A 25 -10.06 -8.19 -0.23
CA GLY A 25 -9.21 -9.37 -0.42
C GLY A 25 -7.93 -9.14 -1.24
N CYS A 26 -7.70 -7.95 -1.82
CA CYS A 26 -6.41 -7.62 -2.44
C CYS A 26 -5.28 -7.78 -1.43
N GLN A 27 -4.18 -8.40 -1.86
CA GLN A 27 -2.99 -8.56 -1.05
C GLN A 27 -1.94 -7.52 -1.42
N ILE A 28 -1.41 -6.84 -0.41
CA ILE A 28 -0.37 -5.84 -0.52
C ILE A 28 0.85 -6.35 0.21
N GLU A 29 1.94 -6.53 -0.50
CA GLU A 29 3.24 -6.88 0.08
C GLU A 29 4.08 -5.62 0.26
N ILE A 30 4.60 -5.41 1.47
CA ILE A 30 5.47 -4.27 1.80
C ILE A 30 6.81 -4.83 2.28
N LYS A 31 7.91 -4.38 1.67
CA LYS A 31 9.29 -4.77 2.00
C LYS A 31 10.17 -3.54 2.13
N HIS A 32 11.25 -3.62 2.90
CA HIS A 32 12.31 -2.60 2.81
C HIS A 32 12.93 -2.61 1.41
N ASP A 33 13.17 -1.42 0.85
CA ASP A 33 14.02 -1.31 -0.32
C ASP A 33 15.49 -1.48 0.11
N LYS A 34 16.33 -2.04 -0.76
CA LYS A 34 17.72 -2.38 -0.43
C LYS A 34 18.63 -1.14 -0.37
N GLU A 35 18.14 -0.01 -0.88
CA GLU A 35 18.92 1.21 -1.06
C GLU A 35 18.90 2.15 0.16
N ASP A 36 17.84 2.12 1.00
CA ASP A 36 17.69 3.02 2.16
C ASP A 36 16.73 2.41 3.21
N GLU A 37 17.06 2.56 4.49
CA GLU A 37 16.25 2.08 5.63
C GLU A 37 14.88 2.76 5.72
N ASN A 38 14.73 3.97 5.15
CA ASN A 38 13.47 4.70 5.09
C ASN A 38 12.71 4.49 3.77
N MET A 39 13.23 3.67 2.86
CA MET A 39 12.54 3.33 1.62
C MET A 39 11.87 1.96 1.71
N TYR A 40 10.66 1.89 1.19
CA TYR A 40 9.82 0.71 1.23
C TYR A 40 9.25 0.44 -0.15
N ARG A 41 9.36 -0.80 -0.59
CA ARG A 41 8.72 -1.28 -1.79
C ARG A 41 7.37 -1.87 -1.45
N ILE A 42 6.34 -1.40 -2.14
CA ILE A 42 5.00 -1.95 -2.10
C ILE A 42 4.75 -2.69 -3.41
N HIS A 43 4.25 -3.92 -3.32
CA HIS A 43 3.88 -4.75 -4.45
C HIS A 43 2.45 -5.26 -4.28
N VAL A 44 1.66 -5.14 -5.33
CA VAL A 44 0.29 -5.66 -5.40
C VAL A 44 0.12 -6.40 -6.72
N CYS A 45 -0.38 -7.63 -6.65
CA CYS A 45 -0.76 -8.39 -7.84
C CYS A 45 -2.28 -8.39 -7.95
N VAL A 46 -2.81 -7.75 -8.99
CA VAL A 46 -4.23 -7.83 -9.37
C VAL A 46 -4.32 -8.72 -10.60
N ILE A 47 -4.33 -8.13 -11.80
CA ILE A 47 -3.90 -8.81 -13.02
C ILE A 47 -2.43 -8.49 -13.20
N ASN A 48 -2.10 -7.20 -13.21
CA ASN A 48 -0.74 -6.72 -13.32
C ASN A 48 -0.04 -6.68 -11.97
N GLY A 49 1.27 -6.81 -12.04
CA GLY A 49 2.16 -6.54 -10.92
C GLY A 49 2.36 -5.04 -10.80
N LEU A 50 1.62 -4.41 -9.89
CA LEU A 50 1.81 -3.01 -9.50
C LEU A 50 2.92 -2.95 -8.46
N SER A 51 3.92 -2.10 -8.70
CA SER A 51 5.03 -1.91 -7.77
C SER A 51 5.32 -0.43 -7.59
N CYS A 52 5.48 0.02 -6.35
CA CYS A 52 5.95 1.37 -6.07
C CYS A 52 6.99 1.37 -4.97
N THR A 53 7.83 2.40 -4.97
CA THR A 53 8.72 2.69 -3.84
C THR A 53 8.22 3.95 -3.15
N LEU A 54 8.04 3.87 -1.83
CA LEU A 54 7.70 4.98 -0.97
C LEU A 54 8.86 5.29 -0.01
N GLN A 55 9.11 6.56 0.25
CA GLN A 55 10.01 7.03 1.29
C GLN A 55 9.19 7.49 2.51
N HIS A 56 9.57 7.03 3.70
CA HIS A 56 8.96 7.43 4.97
C HIS A 56 9.73 8.60 5.60
N ASN A 57 9.00 9.67 5.92
CA ASN A 57 9.52 10.76 6.73
C ASN A 57 9.20 10.49 8.21
N SER A 58 10.20 10.06 8.97
CA SER A 58 10.05 9.74 10.40
C SER A 58 9.72 10.94 11.30
N THR A 59 9.91 12.17 10.82
CA THR A 59 9.57 13.38 11.58
C THR A 59 8.10 13.75 11.46
N THR A 60 7.51 13.60 10.26
CA THR A 60 6.11 13.96 10.00
C THR A 60 5.17 12.75 9.97
N ASN A 61 5.74 11.54 9.98
CA ASN A 61 5.05 10.27 9.71
C ASN A 61 4.32 10.25 8.35
N GLU A 62 4.80 11.03 7.39
CA GLU A 62 4.26 11.07 6.03
C GLU A 62 5.06 10.18 5.10
N TRP A 63 4.39 9.69 4.07
CA TRP A 63 4.95 8.82 3.05
C TRP A 63 4.89 9.52 1.70
N GLN A 64 5.99 9.44 0.96
CA GLN A 64 6.10 10.08 -0.35
C GLN A 64 6.46 9.02 -1.39
N MET A 65 5.70 8.99 -2.49
CA MET A 65 6.01 8.12 -3.61
C MET A 65 7.24 8.62 -4.37
N CYS A 66 8.18 7.71 -4.63
CA CYS A 66 9.39 7.96 -5.40
C CYS A 66 9.24 7.41 -6.83
N THR A 67 8.77 6.19 -6.97
CA THR A 67 8.66 5.48 -8.25
C THR A 67 7.39 4.63 -8.28
N PHE A 68 6.84 4.44 -9.48
CA PHE A 68 5.71 3.55 -9.74
C PHE A 68 5.94 2.81 -11.06
N THR A 69 5.73 1.51 -11.06
CA THR A 69 5.80 0.64 -12.23
C THR A 69 4.64 -0.34 -12.24
N THR A 70 4.18 -0.68 -13.44
CA THR A 70 3.14 -1.67 -13.67
C THR A 70 3.57 -2.60 -14.79
N THR A 71 3.15 -3.85 -14.76
CA THR A 71 3.19 -4.73 -15.93
C THR A 71 2.00 -4.42 -16.84
N GLU A 72 2.10 -4.69 -18.14
CA GLU A 72 0.97 -4.49 -19.06
C GLU A 72 0.43 -5.84 -19.55
N MET A 73 -0.59 -6.34 -18.86
CA MET A 73 -1.41 -7.46 -19.27
C MET A 73 -2.85 -6.98 -19.42
N GLY A 74 -3.50 -7.40 -20.51
CA GLY A 74 -4.92 -7.11 -20.74
C GLY A 74 -5.81 -7.90 -19.77
N GLY A 75 -6.98 -7.35 -19.46
CA GLY A 75 -7.93 -7.94 -18.53
C GLY A 75 -9.37 -7.62 -18.88
N SER A 76 -10.31 -8.17 -18.11
CA SER A 76 -11.70 -7.75 -18.19
C SER A 76 -11.88 -6.32 -17.66
N PRO A 77 -12.94 -5.59 -18.05
CA PRO A 77 -13.19 -4.23 -17.55
C PRO A 77 -13.30 -4.16 -16.02
N GLU A 78 -13.82 -5.20 -15.37
CA GLU A 78 -13.96 -5.25 -13.90
C GLU A 78 -12.60 -5.33 -13.22
N GLU A 79 -11.71 -6.16 -13.75
CA GLU A 79 -10.36 -6.32 -13.21
C GLU A 79 -9.49 -5.09 -13.51
N MET A 80 -9.64 -4.47 -14.69
CA MET A 80 -8.97 -3.20 -15.00
C MET A 80 -9.44 -2.08 -14.07
N LYS A 81 -10.75 -1.99 -13.78
CA LYS A 81 -11.27 -1.03 -12.80
C LYS A 81 -10.64 -1.23 -11.42
N LYS A 82 -10.54 -2.48 -10.98
CA LYS A 82 -9.90 -2.83 -9.71
C LYS A 82 -8.42 -2.42 -9.69
N GLU A 83 -7.72 -2.63 -10.80
CA GLU A 83 -6.32 -2.24 -10.96
C GLU A 83 -6.11 -0.72 -10.94
N ASP A 84 -6.99 0.03 -11.61
CA ASP A 84 -6.98 1.50 -11.57
C ASP A 84 -7.15 2.02 -10.14
N VAL A 85 -8.08 1.44 -9.38
CA VAL A 85 -8.31 1.81 -7.98
C VAL A 85 -7.09 1.52 -7.11
N ILE A 86 -6.47 0.34 -7.25
CA ILE A 86 -5.26 -0.01 -6.47
C ILE A 86 -4.07 0.88 -6.88
N SER A 87 -3.92 1.16 -8.18
CA SER A 87 -2.89 2.08 -8.67
C SER A 87 -3.05 3.47 -8.06
N ASN A 88 -4.28 3.98 -8.02
CA ASN A 88 -4.60 5.26 -7.39
C ASN A 88 -4.36 5.23 -5.88
N LEU A 89 -4.73 4.15 -5.19
CA LEU A 89 -4.42 3.95 -3.77
C LEU A 89 -2.91 4.05 -3.53
N MET A 90 -2.10 3.26 -4.24
CA MET A 90 -0.64 3.22 -4.11
C MET A 90 0.02 4.57 -4.37
N CYS A 91 -0.47 5.31 -5.38
CA CYS A 91 0.04 6.64 -5.72
C CYS A 91 -0.38 7.73 -4.73
N SER A 92 -1.45 7.49 -3.96
CA SER A 92 -2.04 8.49 -3.07
C SER A 92 -1.73 8.25 -1.60
N ILE A 93 -0.96 7.21 -1.25
CA ILE A 93 -0.57 6.89 0.14
C ILE A 93 0.12 8.11 0.77
N GLN A 94 -0.49 8.65 1.81
CA GLN A 94 0.04 9.76 2.59
C GLN A 94 0.53 9.29 3.96
N LYS A 95 -0.22 8.39 4.62
CA LYS A 95 0.15 7.82 5.91
C LYS A 95 -0.11 6.33 5.94
N MET A 96 0.76 5.63 6.66
CA MET A 96 0.59 4.22 7.01
C MET A 96 0.81 4.06 8.50
N GLU A 97 -0.20 3.52 9.18
CA GLU A 97 -0.19 3.34 10.63
C GLU A 97 -0.59 1.92 10.99
N VAL A 98 0.28 1.26 11.75
CA VAL A 98 0.03 -0.07 12.31
C VAL A 98 -0.63 0.15 13.67
N GLN A 99 -1.94 -0.12 13.78
CA GLN A 99 -2.69 0.10 15.03
C GLN A 99 -2.41 -1.00 16.06
N ASP A 100 -2.11 -2.20 15.60
CA ASP A 100 -1.60 -3.33 16.37
C ASP A 100 -0.80 -4.25 15.45
N GLU A 101 -0.23 -5.35 15.95
CA GLU A 101 0.60 -6.24 15.13
C GLU A 101 -0.13 -6.88 13.92
N GLN A 102 -1.46 -6.76 13.85
CA GLN A 102 -2.34 -7.40 12.87
C GLN A 102 -3.06 -6.42 11.95
N HIS A 103 -3.17 -5.13 12.29
CA HIS A 103 -3.95 -4.15 11.53
C HIS A 103 -3.12 -2.98 11.02
N LEU A 104 -3.19 -2.76 9.71
CA LEU A 104 -2.59 -1.63 9.01
C LEU A 104 -3.71 -0.71 8.48
N ILE A 105 -3.60 0.58 8.77
CA ILE A 105 -4.43 1.63 8.18
C ILE A 105 -3.58 2.42 7.19
N ILE A 106 -4.03 2.46 5.94
CA ILE A 106 -3.50 3.34 4.90
C ILE A 106 -4.45 4.53 4.79
N GLN A 107 -3.91 5.74 4.93
CA GLN A 107 -4.63 6.97 4.64
C GLN A 107 -4.05 7.62 3.39
N THR A 108 -4.93 7.99 2.47
CA THR A 108 -4.58 8.65 1.22
C THR A 108 -4.65 10.18 1.35
N ASN A 109 -4.02 10.89 0.41
CA ASN A 109 -4.00 12.35 0.36
C ASN A 109 -5.38 13.00 0.15
N ASN A 110 -6.37 12.27 -0.38
CA ASN A 110 -7.76 12.71 -0.53
C ASN A 110 -8.62 12.41 0.72
N GLY A 111 -8.03 11.85 1.78
CA GLY A 111 -8.70 11.57 3.06
C GLY A 111 -9.40 10.23 3.15
N GLU A 112 -9.29 9.35 2.14
CA GLU A 112 -9.79 7.98 2.23
C GLU A 112 -8.93 7.15 3.18
N GLN A 113 -9.55 6.11 3.74
CA GLN A 113 -8.90 5.18 4.65
C GLN A 113 -9.16 3.75 4.19
N VAL A 114 -8.11 2.95 4.19
CA VAL A 114 -8.14 1.53 3.85
C VAL A 114 -7.60 0.76 5.03
N ARG A 115 -8.37 -0.23 5.50
CA ARG A 115 -7.92 -1.14 6.56
C ARG A 115 -7.47 -2.46 5.95
N LEU A 116 -6.33 -2.93 6.40
CA LEU A 116 -5.74 -4.19 6.01
C LEU A 116 -5.42 -5.04 7.23
N ASP A 117 -5.60 -6.35 7.09
CA ASP A 117 -5.22 -7.34 8.09
C ASP A 117 -3.96 -8.07 7.64
N ARG A 118 -3.07 -8.41 8.56
CA ARG A 118 -1.83 -9.12 8.27
C ARG A 118 -2.10 -10.57 7.88
N LEU A 119 -1.39 -11.06 6.88
CA LEU A 119 -1.39 -12.48 6.50
C LEU A 119 -0.22 -13.18 7.21
N GLN A 120 -0.53 -14.28 7.90
CA GLN A 120 0.42 -15.09 8.69
C GLN A 120 1.45 -15.81 7.82
#